data_AF-A0A820QUZ3-F1
#
_entry.id   AF-A0A820QUZ3-F1
#
_cell.length_a   1.000
_cell.length_b   1.000
_cell.length_c   1.000
_cell.angle_alpha   90.00
_cell.angle_beta   90.00
_cell.angle_gamma   90.00
#
_symmetry.space_group_name_H-M   'P 1'
#
loop_
_entity.id
_entity.type
_entity.pdbx_description
1 polymer ?
#
loop_
_entity_poly.entity_id
_entity_poly.type
_entity_poly.pdbx_seq_one_letter_code
_entity_poly.pdbx_strand_id
1 'polypeptide(L)'
;MYQEDHGIIHNRFFDTSIKKNVSLDTRDEGQWSDPKVEPIWITATKQNKRSAVIYWPAAQNMFHGIRPIIYNALYSDAIPMREKIDNAISYFRENLVQLAMLYHSEPDQQGHWYGPDSIETREALFRLDDDIDYLLNKVKNELNNDLNIIVLSDHGMTNITQLIQPFREGYINRSAVEDNILDGPIFSVTPRAGQFQQVFDGLRRIPGVIVYKREDFPEQYHYSKATSRVGEIIVVPNNEGVLFSQGNHGYDNTLPSMQAIFMAQGPDFSQDLEIYSLKNVDVYHIACKILNLKPNPYATAGSLNNLTGIFRSRMNKCSQSFINIEKTKQNVNSRINIDQI
;
A
#
# COMPACT_ATOMS: atom_id res chain seq x y z
N MET A 1 -2.75 9.04 6.31
CA MET A 1 -3.49 10.21 5.79
C MET A 1 -4.42 9.71 4.71
N TYR A 2 -5.57 10.36 4.50
CA TYR A 2 -6.39 10.04 3.32
C TYR A 2 -5.78 10.65 2.06
N GLN A 3 -6.20 10.17 0.89
CA GLN A 3 -5.71 10.63 -0.41
C GLN A 3 -5.93 12.14 -0.60
N GLU A 4 -7.07 12.65 -0.14
CA GLU A 4 -7.37 14.08 -0.19
C GLU A 4 -6.46 14.93 0.70
N ASP A 5 -5.88 14.36 1.76
CA ASP A 5 -5.00 15.06 2.69
C ASP A 5 -3.54 15.07 2.22
N HIS A 6 -3.05 13.94 1.68
CA HIS A 6 -1.68 13.85 1.19
C HIS A 6 -1.53 14.23 -0.29
N GLY A 7 -2.64 14.43 -0.99
CA GLY A 7 -2.71 14.96 -2.34
C GLY A 7 -2.31 13.97 -3.45
N ILE A 8 -2.07 12.70 -3.14
CA ILE A 8 -1.81 11.68 -4.17
C ILE A 8 -3.08 10.88 -4.36
N ILE A 9 -3.83 11.25 -5.39
CA ILE A 9 -5.19 10.75 -5.60
C ILE A 9 -5.25 9.56 -6.57
N HIS A 10 -4.25 9.42 -7.43
CA HIS A 10 -4.09 8.37 -8.44
C HIS A 10 -2.61 8.19 -8.79
N ASN A 11 -2.29 7.13 -9.55
CA ASN A 11 -0.95 6.94 -10.11
C ASN A 11 -0.61 8.05 -11.11
N ARG A 12 -1.63 8.51 -11.85
CA ARG A 12 -1.55 9.66 -12.76
C ARG A 12 -2.76 10.58 -12.59
N PHE A 13 -2.53 11.88 -12.51
CA PHE A 13 -3.59 12.88 -12.39
C PHE A 13 -3.13 14.25 -12.92
N PHE A 14 -4.07 15.16 -13.17
CA PHE A 14 -3.76 16.53 -13.57
C PHE A 14 -3.86 17.48 -12.37
N ASP A 15 -2.81 18.27 -12.13
CA ASP A 15 -2.82 19.32 -11.12
C ASP A 15 -3.08 20.68 -11.79
N THR A 16 -4.29 21.22 -11.55
CA THR A 16 -4.76 22.49 -12.10
C THR A 16 -3.98 23.71 -11.58
N SER A 17 -3.33 23.60 -10.41
CA SER A 17 -2.57 24.71 -9.81
C SER A 17 -1.29 25.03 -10.58
N ILE A 18 -0.66 23.98 -11.13
CA ILE A 18 0.57 24.06 -11.93
C ILE A 18 0.33 23.77 -13.41
N LYS A 19 -0.91 23.40 -13.77
CA LYS A 19 -1.36 23.01 -15.11
C LYS A 19 -0.50 21.90 -15.73
N LYS A 20 -0.23 20.85 -14.97
CA LYS A 20 0.61 19.72 -15.40
C LYS A 20 0.03 18.38 -15.00
N ASN A 21 0.32 17.38 -15.82
CA ASN A 21 0.12 15.98 -15.46
C ASN A 21 1.20 15.56 -14.46
N VAL A 22 0.77 14.89 -13.40
CA VAL A 22 1.61 14.29 -12.37
C VAL A 22 1.56 12.78 -12.54
N SER A 23 2.71 12.11 -12.39
CA SER A 23 2.81 10.66 -12.42
C SER A 23 3.77 10.18 -11.33
N LEU A 24 3.39 9.12 -10.61
CA LEU A 24 4.24 8.46 -9.63
C LEU A 24 5.46 7.76 -10.25
N ASP A 25 5.40 7.48 -11.56
CA ASP A 25 6.49 6.90 -12.34
C ASP A 25 7.55 7.93 -12.75
N THR A 26 7.42 9.17 -12.29
CA THR A 26 8.37 10.24 -12.59
C THR A 26 8.93 10.84 -11.32
N ARG A 27 10.18 11.31 -11.40
CA ARG A 27 10.75 12.12 -10.33
C ARG A 27 10.30 13.56 -10.52
N ASP A 28 9.53 14.06 -9.57
CA ASP A 28 9.11 15.46 -9.53
C ASP A 28 9.13 15.95 -8.09
N GLU A 29 10.20 16.66 -7.73
CA GLU A 29 10.43 17.13 -6.36
C GLU A 29 9.44 18.23 -5.93
N GLY A 30 8.80 18.93 -6.87
CA GLY A 30 7.84 19.98 -6.57
C GLY A 30 6.51 19.46 -6.00
N GLN A 31 6.14 18.23 -6.36
CA GLN A 31 4.82 17.63 -6.03
C GLN A 31 4.67 17.24 -4.56
N TRP A 32 5.80 17.10 -3.86
CA TRP A 32 5.90 16.55 -2.50
C TRP A 32 6.27 17.62 -1.47
N SER A 33 5.92 18.87 -1.78
CA SER A 33 6.32 20.06 -1.02
C SER A 33 5.35 20.45 0.08
N ASP A 34 4.18 19.80 0.18
CA ASP A 34 3.22 20.11 1.26
C ASP A 34 3.86 19.81 2.63
N PRO A 35 4.05 20.84 3.49
CA PRO A 35 4.70 20.69 4.79
C PRO A 35 3.99 19.72 5.75
N LYS A 36 2.73 19.38 5.48
CA LYS A 36 1.92 18.47 6.28
C LYS A 36 2.15 17.00 5.92
N VAL A 37 2.68 16.72 4.72
CA VAL A 37 2.83 15.36 4.20
C VAL A 37 4.19 14.82 4.59
N GLU A 38 4.17 13.79 5.44
CA GLU A 38 5.39 13.19 5.98
C GLU A 38 5.30 11.66 5.94
N PRO A 39 5.95 11.01 4.96
CA PRO A 39 6.09 9.57 4.97
C PRO A 39 6.89 9.09 6.18
N ILE A 40 6.68 7.83 6.58
CA ILE A 40 7.28 7.24 7.79
C ILE A 40 8.82 7.34 7.82
N TRP A 41 9.49 7.20 6.66
CA TRP A 41 10.94 7.33 6.58
C TRP A 41 11.44 8.75 6.86
N ILE A 42 10.63 9.78 6.59
CA ILE A 42 10.93 11.17 6.93
C ILE A 42 10.67 11.43 8.41
N THR A 43 9.57 10.89 8.96
CA THR A 43 9.30 10.92 10.41
C THR A 43 10.44 10.29 11.20
N ALA A 44 10.97 9.17 10.70
CA ALA A 44 12.12 8.48 11.26
C ALA A 44 13.39 9.36 11.20
N THR A 45 13.73 9.91 10.04
CA THR A 45 14.92 10.77 9.87
C THR A 45 14.88 12.02 10.75
N LYS A 46 13.73 12.70 10.84
CA LYS A 46 13.55 13.86 11.74
C LYS A 46 13.75 13.53 13.22
N GLN A 47 13.66 12.25 13.59
CA GLN A 47 13.84 11.75 14.96
C GLN A 47 15.08 10.85 15.09
N ASN A 48 16.12 11.14 14.29
CA ASN A 48 17.44 10.51 14.35
C ASN A 48 17.46 9.00 14.10
N LYS A 49 16.53 8.50 13.28
CA LYS A 49 16.53 7.12 12.78
C LYS A 49 16.90 7.11 11.30
N ARG A 50 17.64 6.10 10.86
CA ARG A 50 18.05 5.94 9.46
C ARG A 50 17.17 4.91 8.77
N SER A 51 16.89 5.11 7.49
CA SER A 51 15.97 4.28 6.72
C SER A 51 16.54 3.89 5.36
N ALA A 52 16.23 2.67 4.93
CA ALA A 52 16.38 2.18 3.56
C ALA A 52 14.99 2.01 2.94
N VAL A 53 14.74 2.65 1.81
CA VAL A 53 13.42 2.60 1.15
C VAL A 53 13.62 2.19 -0.30
N ILE A 54 13.38 0.90 -0.56
CA ILE A 54 13.69 0.22 -1.81
C ILE A 54 12.41 0.14 -2.62
N TYR A 55 12.33 1.01 -3.64
CA TYR A 55 11.24 1.11 -4.62
C TYR A 55 9.84 1.45 -4.08
N TRP A 56 9.69 1.85 -2.83
CA TRP A 56 8.41 2.36 -2.36
C TRP A 56 8.02 3.63 -3.14
N PRO A 57 6.74 3.79 -3.54
CA PRO A 57 6.30 4.97 -4.27
C PRO A 57 6.74 6.28 -3.60
N ALA A 58 7.28 7.19 -4.41
CA ALA A 58 7.80 8.49 -4.03
C ALA A 58 9.08 8.52 -3.18
N ALA A 59 9.68 7.38 -2.81
CA ALA A 59 10.91 7.34 -2.03
C ALA A 59 12.09 8.09 -2.68
N GLN A 60 12.09 8.21 -4.02
CA GLN A 60 13.07 8.95 -4.80
C GLN A 60 12.94 10.48 -4.66
N ASN A 61 11.79 10.98 -4.22
CA ASN A 61 11.53 12.42 -4.12
C ASN A 61 12.03 12.98 -2.79
N MET A 62 12.31 14.28 -2.75
CA MET A 62 12.62 14.97 -1.50
C MET A 62 11.33 15.41 -0.81
N PHE A 63 11.26 15.15 0.49
CA PHE A 63 10.20 15.67 1.35
C PHE A 63 10.87 16.60 2.37
N HIS A 64 10.56 17.90 2.29
CA HIS A 64 11.17 18.92 3.15
C HIS A 64 12.71 18.95 3.08
N GLY A 65 13.28 18.66 1.91
CA GLY A 65 14.73 18.57 1.70
C GLY A 65 15.38 17.31 2.29
N ILE A 66 14.58 16.33 2.75
CA ILE A 66 15.04 15.10 3.39
C ILE A 66 14.73 13.90 2.49
N ARG A 67 15.63 12.92 2.51
CA ARG A 67 15.49 11.58 1.92
C ARG A 67 15.91 10.49 2.91
N PRO A 68 15.48 9.24 2.70
CA PRO A 68 16.11 8.09 3.35
C PRO A 68 17.59 8.00 2.98
N ILE A 69 18.40 7.34 3.82
CA ILE A 69 19.85 7.24 3.57
C ILE A 69 20.19 6.28 2.43
N ILE A 70 19.29 5.33 2.17
CA ILE A 70 19.37 4.37 1.07
C ILE A 70 18.02 4.39 0.37
N TYR A 71 18.02 4.59 -0.95
CA TYR A 71 16.83 4.53 -1.78
C TYR A 71 17.20 4.22 -3.22
N ASN A 72 16.23 3.69 -3.96
CA ASN A 72 16.30 3.58 -5.41
C ASN A 72 15.54 4.73 -6.05
N ALA A 73 15.82 4.99 -7.33
CA ALA A 73 15.08 5.96 -8.11
C ALA A 73 13.66 5.44 -8.44
N LEU A 74 13.35 5.23 -9.72
CA LEU A 74 12.06 4.67 -10.13
C LEU A 74 12.06 3.15 -9.94
N TYR A 75 10.86 2.58 -9.84
CA TYR A 75 10.68 1.14 -9.79
C TYR A 75 11.39 0.45 -10.97
N SER A 76 12.03 -0.68 -10.68
CA SER A 76 12.63 -1.53 -11.69
C SER A 76 12.62 -2.98 -11.19
N ASP A 77 12.27 -3.91 -12.08
CA ASP A 77 12.38 -5.35 -11.85
C ASP A 77 13.83 -5.87 -11.93
N ALA A 78 14.82 -4.97 -12.10
CA ALA A 78 16.22 -5.34 -12.24
C ALA A 78 16.83 -5.96 -10.96
N ILE A 79 16.33 -5.59 -9.78
CA ILE A 79 16.78 -6.15 -8.51
C ILE A 79 15.74 -7.18 -8.06
N PRO A 80 16.07 -8.48 -8.02
CA PRO A 80 15.18 -9.52 -7.53
C PRO A 80 14.82 -9.33 -6.05
N MET A 81 13.66 -9.84 -5.61
CA MET A 81 13.22 -9.71 -4.23
C MET A 81 14.24 -10.26 -3.22
N ARG A 82 14.84 -11.43 -3.48
CA ARG A 82 15.87 -12.00 -2.58
C ARG A 82 17.09 -11.10 -2.40
N GLU A 83 17.50 -10.38 -3.44
CA GLU A 83 18.60 -9.42 -3.33
C GLU A 83 18.18 -8.20 -2.49
N LYS A 84 16.93 -7.72 -2.63
CA LYS A 84 16.38 -6.67 -1.75
C LYS A 84 16.39 -7.12 -0.28
N ILE A 85 15.98 -8.37 -0.02
CA ILE A 85 16.00 -8.99 1.31
C ILE A 85 17.43 -9.07 1.85
N ASP A 86 18.38 -9.60 1.08
CA ASP A 86 19.78 -9.73 1.49
C ASP A 86 20.40 -8.39 1.87
N ASN A 87 20.16 -7.36 1.04
CA ASN A 87 20.61 -6.00 1.30
C ASN A 87 19.99 -5.45 2.60
N ALA A 88 18.68 -5.59 2.78
CA ALA A 88 18.01 -5.12 4.00
C ALA A 88 18.54 -5.81 5.27
N ILE A 89 18.73 -7.14 5.23
CA ILE A 89 19.31 -7.91 6.34
C ILE A 89 20.73 -7.43 6.65
N SER A 90 21.56 -7.17 5.64
CA SER A 90 22.90 -6.62 5.87
C SER A 90 22.84 -5.24 6.51
N TYR A 91 21.93 -4.36 6.07
CA TYR A 91 21.76 -3.03 6.65
C TYR A 91 21.36 -3.08 8.12
N PHE A 92 20.51 -4.03 8.53
CA PHE A 92 20.17 -4.22 9.94
C PHE A 92 21.33 -4.82 10.74
N ARG A 93 22.00 -5.85 10.20
CA ARG A 93 23.15 -6.53 10.83
C ARG A 93 24.31 -5.56 11.10
N GLU A 94 24.55 -4.64 10.18
CA GLU A 94 25.57 -3.59 10.29
C GLU A 94 25.07 -2.34 11.05
N ASN A 95 23.84 -2.37 11.57
CA ASN A 95 23.19 -1.28 12.29
C ASN A 95 23.14 0.03 11.48
N LEU A 96 23.08 -0.06 10.15
CA LEU A 96 23.00 1.08 9.24
C LEU A 96 21.62 1.74 9.28
N VAL A 97 20.56 0.97 9.46
CA VAL A 97 19.17 1.47 9.46
C VAL A 97 18.36 0.91 10.63
N GLN A 98 17.27 1.60 10.96
CA GLN A 98 16.23 1.10 11.87
C GLN A 98 14.91 0.83 11.14
N LEU A 99 14.81 1.19 9.87
CA LEU A 99 13.65 0.92 9.01
C LEU A 99 14.15 0.50 7.62
N ALA A 100 13.65 -0.62 7.13
CA ALA A 100 13.76 -1.01 5.73
C ALA A 100 12.36 -1.20 5.16
N MET A 101 12.12 -0.69 3.95
CA MET A 101 10.86 -0.86 3.22
C MET A 101 11.18 -1.41 1.84
N LEU A 102 10.59 -2.55 1.50
CA LEU A 102 10.83 -3.26 0.25
C LEU A 102 9.52 -3.36 -0.51
N TYR A 103 9.51 -2.93 -1.77
CA TYR A 103 8.35 -3.04 -2.66
C TYR A 103 8.58 -4.06 -3.79
N HIS A 104 7.51 -4.75 -4.17
CA HIS A 104 7.43 -5.63 -5.33
C HIS A 104 6.13 -5.39 -6.10
N SER A 105 6.18 -5.54 -7.42
CA SER A 105 5.02 -5.47 -8.31
C SER A 105 4.16 -6.73 -8.33
N GLU A 106 4.63 -7.84 -7.74
CA GLU A 106 3.86 -9.08 -7.70
C GLU A 106 3.03 -9.17 -6.41
N PRO A 107 1.82 -9.75 -6.45
CA PRO A 107 1.20 -10.47 -7.58
C PRO A 107 0.37 -9.55 -8.52
N ASP A 108 0.37 -8.24 -8.28
CA ASP A 108 -0.45 -7.26 -9.02
C ASP A 108 -0.22 -7.32 -10.53
N GLN A 109 1.04 -7.44 -10.96
CA GLN A 109 1.38 -7.52 -12.38
C GLN A 109 0.73 -8.74 -13.07
N GLN A 110 0.82 -9.94 -12.48
CA GLN A 110 0.12 -11.11 -13.03
C GLN A 110 -1.40 -10.96 -12.94
N GLY A 111 -1.92 -10.39 -11.86
CA GLY A 111 -3.34 -10.11 -11.68
C GLY A 111 -3.91 -9.22 -12.79
N HIS A 112 -3.18 -8.18 -13.20
CA HIS A 112 -3.55 -7.35 -14.34
C HIS A 112 -3.53 -8.10 -15.68
N TRP A 113 -2.47 -8.88 -15.93
CA TRP A 113 -2.28 -9.54 -17.22
C TRP A 113 -3.22 -10.73 -17.46
N TYR A 114 -3.49 -11.51 -16.41
CA TYR A 114 -4.16 -12.81 -16.52
C TYR A 114 -5.42 -12.93 -15.65
N GLY A 115 -5.63 -12.00 -14.72
CA GLY A 115 -6.74 -12.03 -13.75
C GLY A 115 -6.32 -12.63 -12.39
N PRO A 116 -7.03 -12.27 -11.30
CA PRO A 116 -6.71 -12.74 -9.94
C PRO A 116 -6.75 -14.26 -9.75
N ASP A 117 -7.62 -14.97 -10.49
CA ASP A 117 -7.82 -16.42 -10.34
C ASP A 117 -6.94 -17.27 -11.29
N SER A 118 -6.00 -16.63 -12.01
CA SER A 118 -5.18 -17.30 -13.01
C SER A 118 -4.08 -18.17 -12.39
N ILE A 119 -3.56 -19.12 -13.17
CA ILE A 119 -2.42 -19.94 -12.75
C ILE A 119 -1.18 -19.05 -12.56
N GLU A 120 -0.96 -18.08 -13.44
CA GLU A 120 0.17 -17.14 -13.37
C GLU A 120 0.17 -16.32 -12.08
N THR A 121 -1.00 -15.79 -11.68
CA THR A 121 -1.17 -15.08 -10.40
C THR A 121 -0.91 -16.01 -9.22
N ARG A 122 -1.40 -17.25 -9.28
CA ARG A 122 -1.12 -18.26 -8.25
C ARG A 122 0.36 -18.61 -8.15
N GLU A 123 1.06 -18.78 -9.26
CA GLU A 123 2.50 -19.06 -9.27
C GLU A 123 3.31 -17.85 -8.78
N ALA A 124 2.84 -16.62 -9.00
CA ALA A 124 3.44 -15.43 -8.39
C ALA A 124 3.30 -15.43 -6.86
N LEU A 125 2.14 -15.83 -6.34
CA LEU A 125 1.93 -15.99 -4.91
C LEU A 125 2.85 -17.06 -4.30
N PHE A 126 3.07 -18.21 -4.96
CA PHE A 126 4.03 -19.20 -4.46
C PHE A 126 5.46 -18.68 -4.41
N ARG A 127 5.89 -17.88 -5.40
CA ARG A 127 7.21 -17.23 -5.35
C ARG A 127 7.33 -16.24 -4.20
N LEU A 128 6.28 -15.47 -3.93
CA LEU A 128 6.25 -14.53 -2.80
C LEU A 128 6.29 -15.25 -1.45
N ASP A 129 5.57 -16.37 -1.31
CA ASP A 129 5.60 -17.22 -0.13
C ASP A 129 7.01 -17.76 0.13
N ASP A 130 7.67 -18.31 -0.90
CA ASP A 130 9.07 -18.76 -0.84
C ASP A 130 10.05 -17.64 -0.43
N ASP A 131 9.81 -16.41 -0.87
CA ASP A 131 10.63 -15.24 -0.53
C ASP A 131 10.37 -14.72 0.90
N ILE A 132 9.14 -14.82 1.40
CA ILE A 132 8.80 -14.54 2.80
C ILE A 132 9.46 -15.57 3.72
N ASP A 133 9.40 -16.86 3.38
CA ASP A 133 10.08 -17.91 4.11
C ASP A 133 11.60 -17.71 4.13
N TYR A 134 12.18 -17.28 2.99
CA TYR A 134 13.58 -16.89 2.92
C TYR A 134 13.90 -15.73 3.87
N LEU A 135 13.10 -14.66 3.87
CA LEU A 135 13.25 -13.52 4.78
C LEU A 135 13.19 -13.95 6.24
N LEU A 136 12.18 -14.74 6.64
CA LEU A 136 12.02 -15.21 8.02
C LEU A 136 13.22 -16.05 8.47
N ASN A 137 13.73 -16.92 7.60
CA ASN A 137 14.94 -17.70 7.89
C ASN A 137 16.18 -16.83 8.06
N LYS A 138 16.36 -15.77 7.24
CA LYS A 138 17.46 -14.83 7.42
C LYS A 138 17.36 -14.05 8.72
N VAL A 139 16.17 -13.55 9.06
CA VAL A 139 15.95 -12.83 10.33
C VAL A 139 16.25 -13.73 11.52
N LYS A 140 15.84 -15.00 11.48
CA LYS A 140 16.16 -15.98 12.51
C LYS A 140 17.66 -16.22 12.66
N ASN A 141 18.35 -16.48 11.55
CA ASN A 141 19.73 -16.96 11.57
C ASN A 141 20.77 -15.83 11.68
N GLU A 142 20.47 -14.65 11.15
CA GLU A 142 21.42 -13.54 11.07
C GLU A 142 21.11 -12.40 12.04
N LEU A 143 19.84 -12.27 12.48
CA LEU A 143 19.39 -11.22 13.40
C LEU A 143 18.81 -11.79 14.70
N ASN A 144 18.92 -13.09 14.96
CA ASN A 144 18.42 -13.76 16.18
C ASN A 144 16.92 -13.50 16.45
N ASN A 145 16.09 -13.36 15.41
CA ASN A 145 14.68 -12.94 15.51
C ASN A 145 14.45 -11.53 16.11
N ASP A 146 15.48 -10.69 16.19
CA ASP A 146 15.37 -9.31 16.70
C ASP A 146 15.03 -8.33 15.57
N LEU A 147 13.91 -8.59 14.87
CA LEU A 147 13.36 -7.69 13.87
C LEU A 147 11.84 -7.79 13.85
N ASN A 148 11.17 -6.64 13.79
CA ASN A 148 9.74 -6.59 13.49
C ASN A 148 9.55 -6.51 11.98
N ILE A 149 8.75 -7.43 11.45
CA ILE A 149 8.42 -7.57 10.03
C ILE A 149 6.93 -7.30 9.88
N ILE A 150 6.58 -6.52 8.86
CA ILE A 150 5.21 -6.31 8.41
C ILE A 150 5.18 -6.65 6.92
N VAL A 151 4.31 -7.58 6.54
CA VAL A 151 3.99 -7.91 5.15
C VAL A 151 2.58 -7.41 4.89
N LEU A 152 2.41 -6.56 3.88
CA LEU A 152 1.10 -6.01 3.52
C LEU A 152 0.99 -5.79 2.01
N SER A 153 -0.24 -5.63 1.52
CA SER A 153 -0.50 -5.08 0.18
C SER A 153 -1.17 -3.71 0.27
N ASP A 154 -1.13 -2.97 -0.82
CA ASP A 154 -1.82 -1.69 -0.98
C ASP A 154 -3.31 -1.88 -1.29
N HIS A 155 -3.67 -2.91 -2.07
CA HIS A 155 -5.04 -3.29 -2.40
C HIS A 155 -5.18 -4.79 -2.73
N GLY A 156 -6.40 -5.19 -3.10
CA GLY A 156 -6.69 -6.47 -3.75
C GLY A 156 -6.82 -6.35 -5.27
N MET A 157 -7.51 -7.28 -5.92
CA MET A 157 -7.64 -7.40 -7.37
C MET A 157 -8.96 -8.08 -7.74
N THR A 158 -9.63 -7.63 -8.81
CA THR A 158 -10.84 -8.27 -9.35
C THR A 158 -10.76 -8.45 -10.86
N ASN A 159 -11.54 -9.39 -11.42
CA ASN A 159 -11.62 -9.58 -12.87
C ASN A 159 -12.37 -8.43 -13.55
N ILE A 160 -11.95 -8.11 -14.78
CA ILE A 160 -12.64 -7.16 -15.64
C ILE A 160 -13.60 -7.88 -16.58
N THR A 161 -14.83 -7.35 -16.68
CA THR A 161 -15.89 -7.92 -17.52
C THR A 161 -16.25 -7.01 -18.70
N GLN A 162 -15.94 -5.72 -18.61
CA GLN A 162 -16.27 -4.72 -19.62
C GLN A 162 -15.18 -3.65 -19.74
N LEU A 163 -14.72 -3.42 -20.96
CA LEU A 163 -13.82 -2.32 -21.29
C LEU A 163 -14.61 -1.14 -21.84
N ILE A 164 -14.49 0.03 -21.19
CA ILE A 164 -15.11 1.28 -21.63
C ILE A 164 -14.02 2.30 -21.93
N GLN A 165 -14.10 3.01 -23.05
CA GLN A 165 -13.11 4.03 -23.44
C GLN A 165 -13.83 5.35 -23.77
N PRO A 166 -14.07 6.23 -22.77
CA PRO A 166 -14.96 7.39 -22.90
C PRO A 166 -14.69 8.29 -24.12
N PHE A 167 -13.41 8.53 -24.44
CA PHE A 167 -13.03 9.33 -25.60
C PHE A 167 -13.21 8.61 -26.94
N ARG A 168 -12.94 7.30 -27.00
CA ARG A 168 -13.01 6.53 -28.25
C ARG A 168 -14.44 6.18 -28.62
N GLU A 169 -15.27 5.93 -27.63
CA GLU A 169 -16.70 5.63 -27.80
C GLU A 169 -17.56 6.90 -27.94
N GLY A 170 -16.95 8.09 -27.89
CA GLY A 170 -17.66 9.35 -28.15
C GLY A 170 -18.58 9.81 -27.02
N TYR A 171 -18.34 9.35 -25.79
CA TYR A 171 -19.03 9.88 -24.61
C TYR A 171 -18.60 11.33 -24.34
N ILE A 172 -17.31 11.61 -24.47
CA ILE A 172 -16.71 12.94 -24.28
C ILE A 172 -15.66 13.25 -25.35
N ASN A 173 -15.41 14.54 -25.61
CA ASN A 173 -14.38 14.99 -26.55
C ASN A 173 -13.12 15.45 -25.80
N ARG A 174 -11.95 15.08 -26.32
CA ARG A 174 -10.64 15.52 -25.82
C ARG A 174 -10.48 17.04 -25.80
N SER A 175 -11.12 17.75 -26.74
CA SER A 175 -11.08 19.22 -26.78
C SER A 175 -11.89 19.88 -25.66
N ALA A 176 -12.82 19.15 -25.03
CA ALA A 176 -13.71 19.68 -24.01
C ALA A 176 -13.11 19.60 -22.58
N VAL A 177 -11.92 19.02 -22.42
CA VAL A 177 -11.26 18.75 -21.13
C VAL A 177 -9.85 19.36 -21.08
N GLU A 178 -9.39 19.71 -19.88
CA GLU A 178 -8.04 20.27 -19.67
C GLU A 178 -6.96 19.22 -19.87
N ASP A 179 -7.20 18.00 -19.37
CA ASP A 179 -6.33 16.85 -19.53
C ASP A 179 -7.11 15.62 -20.03
N ASN A 180 -6.36 14.62 -20.51
CA ASN A 180 -6.91 13.41 -21.11
C ASN A 180 -6.61 12.16 -20.27
N ILE A 181 -6.29 12.32 -18.98
CA ILE A 181 -5.91 11.23 -18.10
C ILE A 181 -7.17 10.64 -17.50
N LEU A 182 -7.45 9.37 -17.83
CA LEU A 182 -8.44 8.54 -17.16
C LEU A 182 -7.65 7.36 -16.58
N ASP A 183 -7.36 7.41 -15.28
CA ASP A 183 -6.45 6.49 -14.60
C ASP A 183 -7.19 5.59 -13.60
N GLY A 184 -7.34 4.32 -13.95
CA GLY A 184 -8.03 3.33 -13.13
C GLY A 184 -9.56 3.28 -13.33
N PRO A 185 -10.25 2.39 -12.59
CA PRO A 185 -11.70 2.23 -12.68
C PRO A 185 -12.49 3.43 -12.18
N ILE A 186 -11.99 4.12 -11.15
CA ILE A 186 -12.46 5.43 -10.73
C ILE A 186 -11.56 6.47 -11.36
N PHE A 187 -12.13 7.51 -11.97
CA PHE A 187 -11.35 8.62 -12.51
C PHE A 187 -12.11 9.93 -12.37
N SER A 188 -11.38 11.03 -12.40
CA SER A 188 -11.97 12.37 -12.43
C SER A 188 -11.62 13.09 -13.72
N VAL A 189 -12.45 14.06 -14.11
CA VAL A 189 -12.31 14.82 -15.35
C VAL A 189 -12.42 16.30 -15.02
N THR A 190 -11.52 17.10 -15.60
CA THR A 190 -11.53 18.57 -15.51
C THR A 190 -12.02 19.15 -16.84
N PRO A 191 -13.29 19.60 -16.94
CA PRO A 191 -13.79 20.24 -18.16
C PRO A 191 -13.10 21.59 -18.42
N ARG A 192 -12.96 21.97 -19.68
CA ARG A 192 -12.61 23.36 -20.02
C ARG A 192 -13.75 24.31 -19.68
N ALA A 193 -13.44 25.59 -19.57
CA ALA A 193 -14.42 26.65 -19.33
C ALA A 193 -15.63 26.53 -20.29
N GLY A 194 -16.83 26.48 -19.73
CA GLY A 194 -18.09 26.36 -20.47
C GLY A 194 -18.44 24.95 -20.98
N GLN A 195 -17.59 23.95 -20.74
CA GLN A 195 -17.81 22.57 -21.24
C GLN A 195 -18.40 21.62 -20.20
N PHE A 196 -18.56 22.07 -18.94
CA PHE A 196 -18.99 21.22 -17.82
C PHE A 196 -20.23 20.37 -18.15
N GLN A 197 -21.33 21.00 -18.58
CA GLN A 197 -22.59 20.28 -18.80
C GLN A 197 -22.48 19.24 -19.91
N GLN A 198 -21.79 19.57 -21.01
CA GLN A 198 -21.58 18.64 -22.12
C GLN A 198 -20.75 17.42 -21.69
N VAL A 199 -19.67 17.63 -20.92
CA VAL A 199 -18.83 16.53 -20.42
C VAL A 199 -19.59 15.69 -19.41
N PHE A 200 -20.32 16.32 -18.48
CA PHE A 200 -21.10 15.65 -17.44
C PHE A 200 -22.20 14.77 -18.03
N ASP A 201 -23.02 15.30 -18.94
CA ASP A 201 -24.08 14.53 -19.61
C ASP A 201 -23.50 13.43 -20.52
N GLY A 202 -22.35 13.71 -21.15
CA GLY A 202 -21.60 12.75 -21.93
C GLY A 202 -21.21 11.51 -21.12
N LEU A 203 -20.59 11.72 -19.95
CA LEU A 203 -20.16 10.64 -19.05
C LEU A 203 -21.35 9.89 -18.43
N ARG A 204 -22.48 10.56 -18.15
CA ARG A 204 -23.68 9.90 -17.60
C ARG A 204 -24.33 8.89 -18.53
N ARG A 205 -24.02 8.94 -19.83
CA ARG A 205 -24.48 7.94 -20.80
C ARG A 205 -23.68 6.64 -20.75
N ILE A 206 -22.54 6.62 -20.05
CA ILE A 206 -21.75 5.41 -19.88
C ILE A 206 -22.58 4.41 -19.06
N PRO A 207 -22.83 3.20 -19.57
CA PRO A 207 -23.58 2.19 -18.81
C PRO A 207 -22.77 1.72 -17.60
N GLY A 208 -23.46 1.52 -16.47
CA GLY A 208 -22.86 0.92 -15.28
C GLY A 208 -21.91 1.83 -14.50
N VAL A 209 -22.03 3.16 -14.62
CA VAL A 209 -21.30 4.12 -13.78
C VAL A 209 -22.26 5.11 -13.10
N ILE A 210 -21.82 5.65 -11.97
CA ILE A 210 -22.35 6.84 -11.33
C ILE A 210 -21.41 8.00 -11.63
N VAL A 211 -21.96 9.12 -12.04
CA VAL A 211 -21.21 10.35 -12.29
C VAL A 211 -21.60 11.37 -11.24
N TYR A 212 -20.63 11.77 -10.43
CA TYR A 212 -20.77 12.76 -9.39
C TYR A 212 -20.18 14.08 -9.86
N LYS A 213 -20.79 15.19 -9.43
CA LYS A 213 -20.03 16.42 -9.28
C LYS A 213 -19.12 16.25 -8.08
N ARG A 214 -17.91 16.81 -8.12
CA ARG A 214 -16.93 16.66 -7.03
C ARG A 214 -17.48 17.13 -5.68
N GLU A 215 -18.28 18.19 -5.67
CA GLU A 215 -18.95 18.72 -4.46
C GLU A 215 -20.01 17.79 -3.87
N ASP A 216 -20.58 16.91 -4.69
CA ASP A 216 -21.62 15.95 -4.29
C ASP A 216 -21.04 14.56 -3.99
N PHE A 217 -19.71 14.40 -4.07
CA PHE A 217 -19.05 13.11 -3.87
C PHE A 217 -19.12 12.68 -2.39
N PRO A 218 -19.45 11.41 -2.07
CA PRO A 218 -19.68 11.00 -0.69
C PRO A 218 -18.45 11.21 0.21
N GLU A 219 -18.65 11.93 1.31
CA GLU A 219 -17.57 12.32 2.22
C GLU A 219 -16.83 11.13 2.86
N GLN A 220 -17.52 10.01 3.05
CA GLN A 220 -16.97 8.78 3.64
C GLN A 220 -15.74 8.22 2.93
N TYR A 221 -15.54 8.55 1.64
CA TYR A 221 -14.39 8.09 0.87
C TYR A 221 -13.15 8.96 1.05
N HIS A 222 -13.28 10.16 1.63
CA HIS A 222 -12.16 11.09 1.87
C HIS A 222 -11.27 11.30 0.62
N TYR A 223 -11.91 11.59 -0.52
CA TYR A 223 -11.26 11.65 -1.82
C TYR A 223 -11.36 13.03 -2.49
N SER A 224 -12.51 13.72 -2.40
CA SER A 224 -12.84 14.85 -3.28
C SER A 224 -12.29 16.21 -2.83
N LYS A 225 -11.71 16.34 -1.63
CA LYS A 225 -11.28 17.65 -1.10
C LYS A 225 -9.95 18.16 -1.65
N ALA A 226 -9.16 17.33 -2.34
CA ALA A 226 -7.95 17.77 -3.04
C ALA A 226 -8.29 18.48 -4.36
N THR A 227 -8.95 19.64 -4.28
CA THR A 227 -9.66 20.28 -5.40
C THR A 227 -8.77 20.70 -6.57
N SER A 228 -7.46 20.85 -6.37
CA SER A 228 -6.53 21.15 -7.47
C SER A 228 -6.18 19.92 -8.31
N ARG A 229 -6.32 18.72 -7.74
CA ARG A 229 -5.90 17.45 -8.34
C ARG A 229 -7.08 16.56 -8.73
N VAL A 230 -8.20 16.64 -8.01
CA VAL A 230 -9.44 15.95 -8.35
C VAL A 230 -10.29 16.84 -9.26
N GLY A 231 -10.60 16.34 -10.45
CA GLY A 231 -11.45 17.02 -11.42
C GLY A 231 -12.86 17.29 -10.91
N GLU A 232 -13.55 18.24 -11.55
CA GLU A 232 -14.90 18.67 -11.16
C GLU A 232 -15.96 17.58 -11.33
N ILE A 233 -15.68 16.57 -12.17
CA ILE A 233 -16.57 15.43 -12.42
C ILE A 233 -15.85 14.16 -12.03
N ILE A 234 -16.47 13.32 -11.21
CA ILE A 234 -15.93 12.02 -10.78
C ILE A 234 -16.81 10.91 -11.34
N VAL A 235 -16.20 9.90 -11.94
CA VAL A 235 -16.89 8.73 -12.48
C VAL A 235 -16.50 7.51 -11.65
N VAL A 236 -17.51 6.82 -11.13
CA VAL A 236 -17.36 5.61 -10.31
C VAL A 236 -18.16 4.49 -10.95
N PRO A 237 -17.61 3.28 -11.12
CA PRO A 237 -18.36 2.14 -11.62
C PRO A 237 -19.35 1.61 -10.57
N ASN A 238 -20.54 1.20 -11.00
CA ASN A 238 -21.58 0.67 -10.12
C ASN A 238 -21.24 -0.71 -9.55
N ASN A 239 -20.48 -1.48 -10.33
CA ASN A 239 -20.04 -2.83 -9.99
C ASN A 239 -18.56 -2.98 -10.37
N GLU A 240 -17.91 -4.00 -9.82
CA GLU A 240 -16.60 -4.45 -10.28
C GLU A 240 -16.61 -4.79 -11.77
N GLY A 241 -15.45 -4.63 -12.41
CA GLY A 241 -15.21 -5.17 -13.73
C GLY A 241 -15.37 -4.20 -14.90
N VAL A 242 -15.36 -2.89 -14.64
CA VAL A 242 -15.33 -1.87 -15.68
C VAL A 242 -13.92 -1.28 -15.78
N LEU A 243 -13.36 -1.22 -17.00
CA LEU A 243 -12.09 -0.58 -17.42
C LEU A 243 -10.78 -1.40 -17.32
N PHE A 244 -10.00 -1.31 -18.41
CA PHE A 244 -8.64 -1.76 -18.72
C PHE A 244 -8.09 -3.06 -18.06
N SER A 245 -7.60 -3.96 -18.92
CA SER A 245 -6.91 -5.25 -18.62
C SER A 245 -7.82 -6.38 -18.11
N GLN A 246 -7.26 -7.57 -17.85
CA GLN A 246 -8.04 -8.77 -17.46
C GLN A 246 -8.41 -8.75 -15.97
N GLY A 247 -7.55 -8.15 -15.13
CA GLY A 247 -7.85 -7.82 -13.74
C GLY A 247 -7.55 -6.35 -13.45
N ASN A 248 -8.25 -5.74 -12.51
CA ASN A 248 -7.95 -4.37 -12.09
C ASN A 248 -8.34 -4.12 -10.62
N HIS A 249 -7.97 -2.96 -10.11
CA HIS A 249 -8.20 -2.52 -8.75
C HIS A 249 -8.51 -1.02 -8.70
N GLY A 250 -8.91 -0.51 -7.53
CA GLY A 250 -9.32 0.89 -7.35
C GLY A 250 -10.83 1.12 -7.32
N TYR A 251 -11.60 0.04 -7.12
CA TYR A 251 -13.04 0.09 -6.83
C TYR A 251 -13.29 0.47 -5.35
N ASP A 252 -14.56 0.40 -4.92
CA ASP A 252 -14.94 0.64 -3.53
C ASP A 252 -14.14 -0.25 -2.57
N ASN A 253 -13.50 0.36 -1.57
CA ASN A 253 -12.62 -0.33 -0.63
C ASN A 253 -13.35 -1.24 0.37
N THR A 254 -14.69 -1.23 0.39
CA THR A 254 -15.51 -2.16 1.17
C THR A 254 -15.71 -3.50 0.48
N LEU A 255 -15.39 -3.59 -0.81
CA LEU A 255 -15.51 -4.83 -1.59
C LEU A 255 -14.49 -5.86 -1.12
N PRO A 256 -14.88 -7.14 -0.92
CA PRO A 256 -13.94 -8.19 -0.53
C PRO A 256 -12.76 -8.35 -1.49
N SER A 257 -12.97 -8.17 -2.80
CA SER A 257 -11.92 -8.26 -3.81
C SER A 257 -10.85 -7.16 -3.69
N MET A 258 -11.18 -6.03 -3.06
CA MET A 258 -10.29 -4.87 -2.88
C MET A 258 -9.57 -4.90 -1.53
N GLN A 259 -9.87 -5.88 -0.66
CA GLN A 259 -9.22 -6.00 0.63
C GLN A 259 -7.75 -6.40 0.45
N ALA A 260 -6.88 -5.70 1.16
CA ALA A 260 -5.45 -5.96 1.21
C ALA A 260 -5.10 -6.94 2.33
N ILE A 261 -3.92 -7.55 2.23
CA ILE A 261 -3.37 -8.38 3.32
C ILE A 261 -2.60 -7.53 4.32
N PHE A 262 -2.57 -7.98 5.58
CA PHE A 262 -1.68 -7.47 6.61
C PHE A 262 -1.26 -8.63 7.53
N MET A 263 0.04 -8.90 7.58
CA MET A 263 0.66 -9.90 8.45
C MET A 263 1.84 -9.25 9.15
N ALA A 264 2.05 -9.59 10.43
CA ALA A 264 3.14 -9.02 11.20
C ALA A 264 3.73 -10.03 12.18
N GLN A 265 5.05 -10.01 12.33
CA GLN A 265 5.77 -10.87 13.27
C GLN A 265 6.97 -10.11 13.82
N GLY A 266 7.29 -10.31 15.09
CA GLY A 266 8.49 -9.77 15.70
C GLY A 266 8.43 -9.68 17.22
N PRO A 267 9.49 -9.13 17.84
CA PRO A 267 9.58 -9.01 19.29
C PRO A 267 8.54 -8.05 19.91
N ASP A 268 7.98 -7.11 19.14
CA ASP A 268 6.97 -6.17 19.64
C ASP A 268 5.53 -6.63 19.41
N PHE A 269 5.29 -7.48 18.42
CA PHE A 269 3.95 -7.96 18.08
C PHE A 269 3.50 -9.12 18.97
N SER A 270 2.22 -9.11 19.35
CA SER A 270 1.61 -10.26 20.00
C SER A 270 1.62 -11.49 19.09
N GLN A 271 1.72 -12.67 19.68
CA GLN A 271 1.68 -13.94 18.96
C GLN A 271 0.23 -14.43 18.88
N ASP A 272 -0.06 -15.19 17.81
CA ASP A 272 -1.33 -15.89 17.61
C ASP A 272 -2.57 -14.98 17.74
N LEU A 273 -2.43 -13.74 17.25
CA LEU A 273 -3.50 -12.75 17.22
C LEU A 273 -4.04 -12.60 15.81
N GLU A 274 -5.33 -12.87 15.65
CA GLU A 274 -6.09 -12.50 14.46
C GLU A 274 -6.77 -11.14 14.69
N ILE A 275 -6.64 -10.22 13.74
CA ILE A 275 -7.32 -8.91 13.76
C ILE A 275 -8.35 -8.88 12.63
N TYR A 276 -9.61 -8.61 12.98
CA TYR A 276 -10.71 -8.66 12.00
C TYR A 276 -10.85 -7.40 11.14
N SER A 277 -10.24 -6.29 11.55
CA SER A 277 -10.28 -5.05 10.78
C SER A 277 -9.06 -4.18 11.09
N LEU A 278 -8.38 -3.75 10.03
CA LEU A 278 -7.29 -2.79 10.06
C LEU A 278 -7.48 -1.86 8.86
N LYS A 279 -7.34 -0.55 9.07
CA LYS A 279 -7.34 0.41 7.95
C LYS A 279 -5.90 0.74 7.57
N ASN A 280 -5.59 0.87 6.28
CA ASN A 280 -4.24 1.22 5.83
C ASN A 280 -3.70 2.51 6.45
N VAL A 281 -4.58 3.45 6.81
CA VAL A 281 -4.20 4.69 7.53
C VAL A 281 -3.63 4.45 8.93
N ASP A 282 -3.91 3.30 9.56
CA ASP A 282 -3.41 2.92 10.88
C ASP A 282 -1.96 2.41 10.83
N VAL A 283 -1.49 1.89 9.68
CA VAL A 283 -0.15 1.31 9.50
C VAL A 283 0.95 2.30 9.84
N TYR A 284 0.77 3.58 9.51
CA TYR A 284 1.69 4.64 9.89
C TYR A 284 1.91 4.71 11.40
N HIS A 285 0.83 4.62 12.19
CA HIS A 285 0.90 4.66 13.64
C HIS A 285 1.50 3.38 14.23
N ILE A 286 1.27 2.22 13.61
CA ILE A 286 1.93 0.96 13.96
C ILE A 286 3.45 1.10 13.80
N ALA A 287 3.90 1.61 12.65
CA ALA A 287 5.32 1.83 12.37
C ALA A 287 5.93 2.85 13.33
N CYS A 288 5.23 3.97 13.62
CA CYS A 288 5.69 4.93 14.63
C CYS A 288 5.85 4.28 16.00
N LYS A 289 4.93 3.40 16.43
CA LYS A 289 5.00 2.73 17.72
C LYS A 289 6.22 1.81 17.82
N ILE A 290 6.48 1.00 16.79
CA ILE A 290 7.62 0.08 16.72
C ILE A 290 8.95 0.83 16.75
N LEU A 291 9.05 1.90 15.96
CA LEU A 291 10.26 2.72 15.84
C LEU A 291 10.46 3.69 17.01
N ASN A 292 9.51 3.74 17.96
CA ASN A 292 9.44 4.70 19.05
C ASN A 292 9.53 6.16 18.56
N LEU A 293 8.69 6.48 17.57
CA LEU A 293 8.57 7.79 16.95
C LEU A 293 7.33 8.51 17.47
N LYS A 294 7.43 9.84 17.61
CA LYS A 294 6.25 10.71 17.70
C LYS A 294 5.62 10.81 16.30
N PRO A 295 4.33 10.46 16.13
CA PRO A 295 3.64 10.59 14.85
C PRO A 295 3.55 12.05 14.38
N ASN A 296 3.51 12.26 13.07
CA ASN A 296 3.17 13.53 12.45
C ASN A 296 1.76 13.97 12.91
N PRO A 297 1.59 15.17 13.48
CA PRO A 297 0.29 15.64 13.98
C PRO A 297 -0.78 15.78 12.88
N TYR A 298 -0.40 15.89 11.61
CA TYR A 298 -1.35 15.94 10.49
C TYR A 298 -1.84 14.55 10.04
N ALA A 299 -1.25 13.46 10.52
CA ALA A 299 -1.65 12.09 10.19
C ALA A 299 -2.81 11.60 11.06
N THR A 300 -3.94 12.31 11.04
CA THR A 300 -5.08 12.11 11.95
C THR A 300 -6.06 11.01 11.52
N ALA A 301 -5.98 10.56 10.26
CA ALA A 301 -6.90 9.57 9.70
C ALA A 301 -6.82 8.18 10.36
N GLY A 302 -5.64 7.82 10.88
CA GLY A 302 -5.40 6.53 11.52
C GLY A 302 -5.23 6.62 13.03
N SER A 303 -5.36 5.49 13.71
CA SER A 303 -5.22 5.37 15.16
C SER A 303 -4.84 3.96 15.59
N LEU A 304 -4.18 3.83 16.74
CA LEU A 304 -3.92 2.54 17.39
C LEU A 304 -5.09 2.06 18.27
N ASN A 305 -6.09 2.91 18.53
CA ASN A 305 -7.14 2.62 19.52
C ASN A 305 -7.95 1.36 19.19
N ASN A 306 -8.14 1.07 17.89
CA ASN A 306 -8.91 -0.09 17.44
C ASN A 306 -8.04 -1.34 17.27
N LEU A 307 -6.73 -1.24 17.47
CA LEU A 307 -5.77 -2.34 17.32
C LEU A 307 -5.38 -2.89 18.69
N THR A 308 -6.39 -3.17 19.52
CA THR A 308 -6.17 -3.66 20.89
C THR A 308 -5.43 -4.99 20.86
N GLY A 309 -4.38 -5.10 21.67
CA GLY A 309 -3.60 -6.34 21.79
C GLY A 309 -2.58 -6.57 20.68
N ILE A 310 -2.50 -5.72 19.65
CA ILE A 310 -1.54 -5.91 18.54
C ILE A 310 -0.08 -5.95 19.02
N PHE A 311 0.25 -5.20 20.07
CA PHE A 311 1.58 -5.17 20.67
C PHE A 311 1.62 -5.97 21.98
N ARG A 312 2.74 -6.65 22.23
CA ARG A 312 3.00 -7.31 23.51
C ARG A 312 2.97 -6.30 24.65
N SER A 313 2.42 -6.70 25.79
CA SER A 313 2.54 -5.91 27.01
C SER A 313 4.02 -5.78 27.40
N ARG A 314 4.45 -4.59 27.82
CA ARG A 314 5.84 -4.34 28.25
C ARG A 314 6.31 -5.27 29.38
N MET A 315 5.41 -5.87 30.15
CA MET A 315 5.75 -6.82 31.22
C MET A 315 6.40 -8.11 30.69
N ASN A 316 6.11 -8.52 29.44
CA ASN A 316 6.63 -9.77 28.87
C ASN A 316 8.04 -9.66 28.26
N LYS A 317 8.58 -8.44 28.08
CA LYS A 317 9.98 -8.27 27.60
C LYS A 317 11.02 -8.58 28.68
N CYS A 318 10.66 -8.46 29.96
CA CYS A 318 11.59 -8.68 31.08
C CYS A 318 11.63 -10.15 31.55
N SER A 319 10.63 -10.97 31.20
CA SER A 319 10.52 -12.36 31.62
C SER A 319 11.14 -13.37 30.64
N GLN A 320 11.41 -12.98 29.39
CA GLN A 320 12.05 -13.88 28.41
C GLN A 320 13.57 -14.00 28.56
N SER A 321 14.23 -13.14 29.33
CA SER A 321 15.66 -13.29 29.66
C SER A 321 15.95 -14.34 30.75
N PHE A 322 14.92 -14.96 31.36
CA PHE A 322 15.10 -15.88 32.49
C PHE A 322 14.35 -17.22 32.42
N ILE A 323 13.66 -17.56 31.33
CA ILE A 323 12.89 -18.82 31.25
C ILE A 323 13.14 -19.55 29.93
N ASN A 324 14.14 -20.45 29.93
CA ASN A 324 14.10 -21.84 29.43
C ASN A 324 15.49 -22.33 29.02
N ILE A 325 16.31 -22.65 30.03
CA ILE A 325 17.22 -23.79 29.97
C ILE A 325 16.53 -24.87 30.82
N GLU A 326 16.46 -26.10 30.31
CA GLU A 326 15.81 -27.29 30.92
C GLU A 326 14.29 -27.44 30.73
N LYS A 327 13.87 -27.95 29.55
CA LYS A 327 12.85 -29.03 29.42
C LYS A 327 12.61 -29.41 27.96
N THR A 328 13.54 -30.18 27.38
CA THR A 328 13.26 -31.01 26.20
C THR A 328 14.23 -32.19 26.12
N LYS A 329 14.21 -33.03 27.16
CA LYS A 329 14.65 -34.44 27.06
C LYS A 329 13.81 -35.28 28.01
N GLN A 330 12.68 -35.77 27.53
CA GLN A 330 12.14 -37.12 27.78
C GLN A 330 10.73 -37.20 27.20
N ASN A 331 10.39 -38.40 26.71
CA ASN A 331 9.09 -38.84 26.18
C ASN A 331 8.85 -38.63 24.68
N VAL A 332 9.75 -39.17 23.86
CA VAL A 332 9.31 -39.99 22.72
C VAL A 332 10.03 -41.32 22.83
N ASN A 333 9.36 -42.33 23.38
CA ASN A 333 9.63 -43.74 23.09
C ASN A 333 8.54 -44.65 23.68
N SER A 334 8.12 -45.61 22.87
CA SER A 334 7.34 -46.82 23.17
C SER A 334 5.82 -46.66 23.42
N ARG A 335 5.03 -46.91 22.37
CA ARG A 335 3.82 -47.74 22.45
C ARG A 335 3.67 -48.54 21.15
N ILE A 336 4.19 -49.76 21.15
CA ILE A 336 3.76 -50.86 20.27
C ILE A 336 3.52 -52.07 21.16
N ASN A 337 2.40 -52.74 20.86
CA ASN A 337 1.93 -54.05 21.31
C ASN A 337 1.48 -54.22 22.74
N ILE A 338 0.53 -55.10 23.06
CA ILE A 338 -0.58 -55.86 22.43
C ILE A 338 -1.12 -56.57 23.68
N ASP A 339 -2.44 -56.64 23.90
CA ASP A 339 -3.11 -57.86 24.36
C ASP A 339 -4.62 -57.68 24.61
N GLN A 340 -5.39 -58.59 23.99
CA GLN A 340 -6.73 -59.08 24.33
C GLN A 340 -7.89 -58.09 24.06
N ILE A 341 -8.87 -58.36 23.19
CA ILE A 341 -9.63 -59.58 22.85
C ILE A 341 -9.95 -59.60 21.36
#